data_AF-A0AA42ZV43-F1
#
_entry.id   AF-A0AA42ZV43-F1
#
_cell.length_a   1.000
_cell.length_b   1.000
_cell.length_c   1.000
_cell.angle_alpha   90.00
_cell.angle_beta   90.00
_cell.angle_gamma   90.00
#
_symmetry.space_group_name_H-M   'P 1'
#
loop_
_entity.id
_entity.type
_entity.pdbx_description
1 polymer ?
#
loop_
_entity_poly.entity_id
_entity_poly.type
_entity_poly.pdbx_seq_one_letter_code
_entity_poly.pdbx_strand_id
1 'polypeptide(L)' 'MARPKSFDREEVLERAMAVFWRKGYAATSVRDLVEATGLNPGSLYDTFDDKHGLFLESVTLYRRTVVARRTGPLEDVI' A
#
# COMPACT_ATOMS: atom_id res chain seq x y z
N MET A 1 -27.29 -10.80 -6.50
CA MET A 1 -25.87 -10.88 -6.10
C MET A 1 -25.13 -9.70 -6.71
N ALA A 2 -24.63 -8.78 -5.87
CA ALA A 2 -23.87 -7.63 -6.34
C ALA A 2 -22.51 -8.13 -6.87
N ARG A 3 -22.17 -7.77 -8.11
CA ARG A 3 -20.83 -8.01 -8.67
C ARG A 3 -19.84 -7.22 -7.80
N PRO A 4 -18.82 -7.83 -7.18
CA PRO A 4 -17.85 -7.06 -6.41
C PRO A 4 -17.23 -6.01 -7.32
N LYS A 5 -17.20 -4.75 -6.88
CA LYS A 5 -16.39 -3.73 -7.56
C LYS A 5 -14.94 -4.21 -7.46
N SER A 6 -14.35 -4.56 -8.59
CA SER A 6 -12.91 -4.74 -8.69
C SER A 6 -12.26 -3.39 -8.43
N PHE A 7 -11.29 -3.36 -7.52
CA PHE A 7 -10.45 -2.19 -7.26
C PHE A 7 -9.06 -2.42 -7.84
N ASP A 8 -8.33 -1.35 -8.08
CA ASP A 8 -6.92 -1.42 -8.43
C ASP A 8 -6.08 -1.56 -7.16
N ARG A 9 -5.34 -2.66 -7.08
CA ARG A 9 -4.50 -2.99 -5.93
C ARG A 9 -3.35 -2.01 -5.74
N GLU A 10 -2.74 -1.56 -6.83
CA GLU A 10 -1.62 -0.61 -6.79
C GLU A 10 -2.10 0.75 -6.30
N GLU A 11 -3.26 1.22 -6.79
CA GLU A 11 -3.88 2.46 -6.31
C GLU A 11 -4.17 2.42 -4.80
N VAL A 12 -4.64 1.28 -4.30
CA VAL A 12 -4.89 1.08 -2.86
C VAL A 12 -3.59 1.15 -2.07
N LEU A 13 -2.52 0.52 -2.56
CA LEU A 13 -1.19 0.56 -1.93
C LEU A 13 -0.63 1.99 -1.94
N GLU A 14 -0.76 2.75 -3.02
CA GLU A 14 -0.32 4.15 -3.08
C GLU A 14 -1.02 5.03 -2.04
N ARG A 15 -2.33 4.86 -1.91
CA ARG A 15 -3.13 5.60 -0.92
C ARG A 15 -2.77 5.21 0.51
N ALA A 16 -2.62 3.92 0.79
CA ALA A 16 -2.20 3.42 2.10
C ALA A 16 -0.79 3.93 2.47
N MET A 17 0.14 3.86 1.53
CA MET A 17 1.50 4.36 1.66
C MET A 17 1.53 5.85 2.04
N ALA A 18 0.69 6.67 1.41
CA ALA A 18 0.56 8.09 1.73
C ALA A 18 0.05 8.36 3.16
N VAL A 19 -0.80 7.50 3.72
CA VAL A 19 -1.23 7.58 5.12
C VAL A 19 -0.07 7.20 6.05
N PHE A 20 0.62 6.09 5.77
CA PHE A 20 1.75 5.64 6.56
C PHE A 20 2.88 6.67 6.60
N TRP A 21 3.20 7.34 5.49
CA TRP A 21 4.20 8.40 5.49
C TRP A 21 3.81 9.60 6.34
N ARG A 22 2.53 9.96 6.34
CA ARG A 22 2.04 11.15 7.04
C ARG A 22 1.91 10.94 8.54
N LYS A 23 1.43 9.77 8.95
CA LYS A 23 1.11 9.47 10.36
C LYS A 23 2.16 8.58 11.03
N GLY A 24 2.99 7.89 10.26
CA GLY A 24 3.81 6.78 10.74
C GLY A 24 2.99 5.50 10.93
N TYR A 25 3.68 4.35 10.96
CA TYR A 25 3.04 3.05 11.09
C TYR A 25 2.22 2.94 12.38
N ALA A 26 2.80 3.24 13.55
CA ALA A 26 2.14 3.05 14.84
C ALA A 26 0.84 3.86 14.99
N ALA A 27 0.82 5.13 14.54
CA ALA A 27 -0.34 6.02 14.68
C ALA A 27 -1.38 5.89 13.54
N THR A 28 -1.13 5.05 12.55
CA THR A 28 -2.11 4.74 11.48
C THR A 28 -3.12 3.71 11.98
N SER A 29 -4.40 4.04 11.96
CA SER A 29 -5.48 3.09 12.30
C SER A 29 -6.07 2.45 11.04
N VAL A 30 -6.80 1.35 11.22
CA VAL A 30 -7.57 0.70 10.15
C VAL A 30 -8.61 1.65 9.55
N ARG A 31 -9.20 2.50 10.39
CA ARG A 31 -10.14 3.52 9.95
C ARG A 31 -9.49 4.52 8.99
N ASP A 32 -8.28 4.99 9.30
CA ASP A 32 -7.55 5.89 8.39
C ASP A 32 -7.30 5.23 7.03
N LEU A 33 -6.96 3.93 7.03
CA LEU A 33 -6.70 3.16 5.81
C LEU A 33 -7.96 2.96 4.98
N VAL A 34 -9.09 2.64 5.64
CA VAL A 34 -10.40 2.50 4.98
C VAL A 34 -10.86 3.83 4.38
N GLU A 35 -10.73 4.94 5.12
CA GLU A 35 -11.06 6.27 4.64
C GLU A 35 -10.20 6.69 3.44
N ALA A 36 -8.90 6.38 3.48
CA ALA A 36 -7.99 6.72 2.38
C ALA A 36 -8.18 5.83 1.13
N THR A 37 -8.37 4.52 1.32
CA THR A 37 -8.42 3.55 0.20
C THR A 37 -9.82 3.41 -0.39
N GLY A 38 -10.87 3.71 0.38
CA GLY A 38 -12.26 3.50 -0.01
C GLY A 38 -12.71 2.03 0.08
N LEU A 39 -11.85 1.13 0.56
CA LEU A 39 -12.18 -0.27 0.83
C LEU A 39 -12.82 -0.40 2.21
N ASN A 40 -13.68 -1.39 2.37
CA ASN A 40 -14.10 -1.81 3.71
C ASN A 40 -12.97 -2.61 4.41
N PRO A 41 -12.98 -2.74 5.75
CA PRO A 41 -11.94 -3.47 6.49
C PRO A 41 -11.76 -4.93 6.04
N GLY A 42 -12.85 -5.62 5.71
CA GLY A 42 -12.81 -7.03 5.28
C GLY A 42 -12.05 -7.19 3.97
N SER A 43 -12.41 -6.43 2.94
CA SER A 43 -11.71 -6.45 1.64
C SER A 43 -10.24 -6.04 1.75
N LEU A 44 -9.92 -5.13 2.68
CA LEU A 44 -8.54 -4.70 2.93
C LEU A 44 -7.72 -5.86 3.53
N TYR A 45 -8.24 -6.56 4.53
CA TYR A 45 -7.55 -7.72 5.13
C TYR A 45 -7.57 -8.97 4.27
N ASP A 46 -8.64 -9.22 3.52
CA ASP A 46 -8.68 -10.32 2.55
C ASP A 46 -7.62 -10.16 1.45
N THR A 47 -7.17 -8.93 1.19
CA THR A 47 -6.21 -8.62 0.12
C THR A 47 -4.77 -8.48 0.61
N PHE A 48 -4.57 -7.97 1.83
CA PHE A 48 -3.26 -7.59 2.35
C PHE A 48 -2.93 -8.22 3.71
N ASP A 49 -3.71 -9.24 4.11
CA ASP A 49 -3.71 -9.96 5.39
C ASP A 49 -4.04 -9.07 6.59
N ASP A 50 -3.17 -8.14 6.93
CA ASP A 50 -3.30 -7.24 8.07
C ASP A 50 -2.68 -5.85 7.78
N LYS A 51 -2.65 -4.98 8.80
CA LYS A 51 -2.02 -3.66 8.68
C LYS A 51 -0.52 -3.76 8.39
N HIS A 52 0.15 -4.79 8.91
CA HIS A 52 1.58 -5.01 8.72
C HIS A 52 1.87 -5.46 7.29
N GLY A 53 1.11 -6.42 6.76
CA GLY A 53 1.16 -6.85 5.37
C GLY A 53 0.96 -5.69 4.41
N LEU A 54 -0.12 -4.91 4.59
CA LEU A 54 -0.37 -3.70 3.79
C LEU A 54 0.80 -2.71 3.84
N PHE A 55 1.44 -2.54 5.00
CA PHE A 55 2.60 -1.66 5.15
C PHE A 55 3.82 -2.19 4.38
N LEU A 56 4.16 -3.47 4.53
CA LEU A 56 5.29 -4.08 3.82
C LEU A 56 5.13 -4.03 2.31
N GLU A 57 3.91 -4.23 1.84
CA GLU A 57 3.58 -4.13 0.43
C GLU A 57 3.65 -2.69 -0.09
N SER A 58 3.21 -1.72 0.70
CA SER A 58 3.35 -0.29 0.39
C SER A 58 4.82 0.10 0.22
N VAL A 59 5.68 -0.37 1.14
CA VAL A 59 7.14 -0.15 1.06
C VAL A 59 7.74 -0.87 -0.16
N THR A 60 7.28 -2.07 -0.47
CA THR A 60 7.72 -2.83 -1.66
C THR A 60 7.36 -2.09 -2.94
N LEU A 61 6.15 -1.53 -3.01
CA LEU A 61 5.72 -0.71 -4.13
C LEU A 61 6.64 0.52 -4.30
N TYR A 62 6.91 1.26 -3.21
CA TYR A 62 7.84 2.38 -3.24
C TYR A 62 9.22 2.02 -3.81
N ARG A 63 9.77 0.88 -3.38
CA ARG A 63 11.06 0.39 -3.89
C ARG A 63 11.01 0.14 -5.40
N ARG A 64 9.92 -0.44 -5.90
CA ARG A 64 9.74 -0.73 -7.33
C ARG A 64 9.50 0.52 -8.17
N THR A 65 8.72 1.49 -7.67
CA THR A 65 8.27 2.63 -8.48
C THR A 65 9.18 3.84 -8.37
N VAL A 66 9.74 4.10 -7.19
CA VAL A 66 10.53 5.32 -6.93
C VAL A 66 12.02 5.02 -6.85
N VAL A 67 12.41 3.97 -6.13
CA VAL A 67 13.84 3.64 -5.98
C VAL A 67 14.40 3.15 -7.31
N ALA A 68 13.79 2.14 -7.96
CA ALA A 68 14.27 1.63 -9.25
C ALA A 68 14.38 2.71 -10.35
N ARG A 69 13.47 3.71 -10.34
CA ARG A 69 13.53 4.84 -11.29
C ARG A 69 14.64 5.85 -10.97
N ARG A 70 15.08 5.95 -9.71
CA ARG A 70 16.11 6.89 -9.25
C ARG A 70 17.50 6.26 -9.11
N THR A 71 17.61 4.94 -9.02
CA THR A 71 18.87 4.20 -8.80
C THR A 71 19.32 3.34 -9.98
N GLY A 72 18.85 3.58 -11.20
CA GLY A 72 19.51 2.95 -12.35
C GLY A 72 21.01 3.32 -12.41
N PRO A 73 21.82 2.59 -13.19
CA PRO A 73 22.30 1.23 -12.95
C PRO A 73 23.35 1.19 -11.82
N LEU A 74 22.92 1.12 -10.55
CA LEU A 74 23.83 0.77 -9.46
C LEU A 74 23.90 -0.73 -9.20
N GLU A 75 23.07 -1.51 -9.90
CA GLU A 75 23.03 -2.98 -9.85
C GLU A 75 24.07 -3.62 -10.81
N ASP A 76 24.59 -2.87 -11.78
CA ASP A 76 25.60 -3.32 -12.76
C ASP A 76 27.06 -3.04 -12.32
N VAL A 77 27.28 -2.51 -11.11
CA VAL A 77 28.60 -2.01 -10.65
C VAL A 77 29.16 -2.79 -9.44
N ILE A 78 28.57 -3.93 -9.07
CA ILE A 78 29.14 -4.83 -8.05
C ILE A 78 29.27 -6.24 -8.61
#